data_AF-A0AAD9KBH9-F1
#
_entry.id   AF-A0AAD9KBH9-F1
#
_cell.length_a   1.000
_cell.length_b   1.000
_cell.length_c   1.000
_cell.angle_alpha   90.00
_cell.angle_beta   90.00
_cell.angle_gamma   90.00
#
_symmetry.space_group_name_H-M   'P 1'
#
loop_
_entity.id
_entity.type
_entity.pdbx_description
1 polymer ?
#
loop_
_entity_poly.entity_id
_entity_poly.type
_entity_poly.pdbx_seq_one_letter_code
_entity_poly.pdbx_strand_id
1 'polypeptide(L)'
;MVFVGAGCLKHGTLVVVQKKVIHVMEKTPSGKYEITRQLITGGAITVDEVHGFVYWSNTKKVRRATLDSSNQMDIYVSDEYVYGLAVNPEEDKLYISDFRGKKIVVTSLDGNGGRTLITCTGNPTGLVLDLCKR
;
A
#
# COMPACT_ATOMS: atom_id res chain seq x y z
N MET A 1 6.60 16.85 -0.87
CA MET A 1 7.05 15.79 0.06
C MET A 1 6.66 14.46 -0.56
N VAL A 2 7.63 13.62 -0.92
CA VAL A 2 7.41 12.28 -1.50
C VAL A 2 7.62 11.28 -0.37
N PHE A 3 6.61 10.49 -0.04
CA PHE A 3 6.75 9.39 0.92
C PHE A 3 7.20 8.15 0.15
N VAL A 4 8.29 7.54 0.61
CA VAL A 4 8.81 6.27 0.10
C VAL A 4 8.29 5.19 1.03
N GLY A 5 7.40 4.32 0.54
CA GLY A 5 7.03 3.10 1.26
C GLY A 5 8.18 2.11 1.15
N ALA A 6 8.87 1.83 2.25
CA ALA A 6 9.93 0.84 2.31
C ALA A 6 9.35 -0.50 2.77
N GLY A 7 9.22 -1.45 1.85
CA GLY A 7 9.09 -2.87 2.17
C GLY A 7 10.45 -3.55 2.06
N CYS A 8 10.73 -4.53 2.92
CA CYS A 8 11.92 -5.36 2.79
C CYS A 8 11.68 -6.36 1.65
N LEU A 9 12.34 -6.13 0.51
CA LEU A 9 12.10 -6.86 -0.74
C LEU A 9 13.28 -7.80 -0.94
N LYS A 10 13.02 -9.12 -1.01
CA LYS A 10 14.07 -10.15 -1.15
C LYS A 10 14.85 -10.02 -2.48
N HIS A 11 14.36 -9.21 -3.43
CA HIS A 11 14.96 -8.99 -4.75
C HIS A 11 15.36 -7.53 -5.05
N GLY A 12 15.35 -6.63 -4.07
CA GLY A 12 15.84 -5.26 -4.27
C GLY A 12 14.97 -4.39 -5.19
N THR A 13 13.69 -4.71 -5.34
CA THR A 13 12.71 -3.87 -6.02
C THR A 13 12.58 -2.53 -5.30
N LEU A 14 12.54 -1.41 -6.02
CA LEU A 14 12.34 -0.07 -5.49
C LEU A 14 11.08 0.53 -6.11
N VAL A 15 10.12 0.89 -5.27
CA VAL A 15 8.91 1.57 -5.73
C VAL A 15 8.98 3.05 -5.39
N VAL A 16 8.93 3.90 -6.41
CA VAL A 16 9.05 5.35 -6.29
C VAL A 16 7.80 6.02 -6.82
N VAL A 17 7.29 6.98 -6.06
CA VAL A 17 6.22 7.87 -6.50
C VAL A 17 6.83 9.16 -7.08
N GLN A 18 6.62 9.44 -8.36
CA GLN A 18 7.12 10.65 -9.03
C GLN A 18 6.01 11.32 -9.85
N LYS A 19 5.73 12.62 -9.66
CA LYS A 19 4.74 13.39 -10.45
C LYS A 19 3.37 12.69 -10.59
N LYS A 20 2.85 12.12 -9.49
CA LYS A 20 1.60 11.35 -9.45
C LYS A 20 1.65 9.97 -10.10
N VAL A 21 2.86 9.51 -10.41
CA VAL A 21 3.13 8.23 -11.05
C VAL A 21 3.77 7.25 -10.08
N ILE A 22 3.28 6.01 -10.04
CA ILE A 22 3.99 4.91 -9.37
C ILE A 22 4.95 4.28 -10.37
N HIS A 23 6.24 4.33 -10.07
CA HIS A 23 7.27 3.57 -10.77
C HIS A 23 7.73 2.39 -9.94
N VAL A 24 7.75 1.20 -10.53
CA VAL A 24 8.40 0.02 -9.95
C VAL A 24 9.69 -0.21 -10.72
N MET A 25 10.80 -0.19 -10.01
CA MET A 25 12.14 -0.37 -10.59
C MET A 25 12.77 -1.60 -9.95
N GLU A 26 13.29 -2.50 -10.76
CA GLU A 26 14.17 -3.56 -10.25
C GLU A 26 15.58 -3.01 -10.05
N LYS A 27 16.38 -3.65 -9.19
CA LYS A 27 17.80 -3.27 -8.97
C LYS A 27 18.71 -3.56 -10.18
N THR A 28 18.16 -4.04 -11.30
CA THR A 28 18.91 -4.32 -12.54
C THR A 28 18.86 -3.14 -13.51
N PRO A 29 19.83 -2.99 -14.44
CA PRO A 29 19.97 -1.78 -15.26
C PRO A 29 18.85 -1.53 -16.29
N SER A 30 17.91 -2.47 -16.49
CA SER A 30 17.01 -2.48 -17.65
C SER A 30 15.50 -2.43 -17.36
N GLY A 31 15.05 -2.53 -16.10
CA GLY A 31 13.62 -2.68 -15.79
C GLY A 31 13.01 -1.49 -15.04
N LYS A 32 12.45 -0.51 -15.75
CA LYS A 32 11.57 0.52 -15.18
C LYS A 32 10.13 0.29 -15.66
N TYR A 33 9.23 -0.01 -14.73
CA TYR A 33 7.80 -0.17 -14.99
C TYR A 33 7.02 1.02 -14.43
N GLU A 34 5.90 1.36 -15.08
CA GLU A 34 5.01 2.44 -14.68
C GLU A 34 3.61 1.89 -14.40
N ILE A 35 3.07 2.12 -13.19
CA ILE A 35 1.82 1.46 -12.74
C ILE A 35 0.57 2.33 -12.90
N THR A 36 0.64 3.62 -12.55
CA THR A 36 -0.54 4.49 -12.65
C THR A 36 -0.12 5.94 -12.66
N ARG A 37 -0.89 6.82 -13.33
CA ARG A 37 -0.64 8.27 -13.47
C ARG A 37 -1.54 9.18 -12.62
N GLN A 38 -2.17 8.65 -11.58
CA GLN A 38 -3.26 9.36 -10.89
C GLN A 38 -3.12 9.44 -9.37
N LEU A 39 -1.89 9.35 -8.83
CA LEU A 39 -1.69 9.57 -7.40
C LEU A 39 -1.92 11.05 -7.05
N ILE A 40 -3.03 11.34 -6.37
CA ILE A 40 -3.23 12.65 -5.77
C ILE A 40 -2.44 12.66 -4.45
N THR A 41 -1.39 13.49 -4.43
CA THR A 41 -0.43 13.78 -3.35
C THR A 41 -0.85 13.36 -1.93
N GLY A 42 0.03 12.65 -1.23
CA GLY A 42 -0.12 12.26 0.18
C GLY A 42 -0.31 10.76 0.45
N GLY A 43 -0.21 9.91 -0.58
CA GLY A 43 -0.54 8.49 -0.49
C GLY A 43 0.57 7.61 0.08
N ALA A 44 0.16 6.55 0.79
CA ALA A 44 0.98 5.40 1.16
C ALA A 44 1.02 4.39 0.00
N ILE A 45 2.07 3.57 -0.03
CA ILE A 45 2.26 2.51 -1.03
C ILE A 45 2.93 1.31 -0.37
N THR A 46 2.53 0.10 -0.77
CA THR A 46 3.17 -1.14 -0.36
C THR A 46 3.05 -2.17 -1.49
N VAL A 47 3.91 -3.20 -1.46
CA VAL A 47 4.03 -4.20 -2.53
C VAL A 47 3.93 -5.59 -1.91
N ASP A 48 3.10 -6.42 -2.52
CA ASP A 48 3.08 -7.85 -2.30
C ASP A 48 3.82 -8.52 -3.47
N GLU A 49 5.10 -8.84 -3.25
CA GLU A 49 5.91 -9.55 -4.25
C GLU A 49 5.48 -11.00 -4.42
N VAL A 50 4.86 -11.61 -3.40
CA VAL A 50 4.46 -13.03 -3.44
C VAL A 50 3.33 -13.22 -4.43
N HIS A 51 2.36 -12.31 -4.42
CA HIS A 51 1.20 -12.36 -5.31
C HIS A 51 1.28 -11.41 -6.51
N GLY A 52 2.32 -10.57 -6.60
CA GLY A 52 2.55 -9.67 -7.73
C GLY A 52 1.63 -8.46 -7.78
N PHE A 53 1.23 -7.93 -6.62
CA PHE A 53 0.32 -6.79 -6.50
C PHE A 53 0.99 -5.57 -5.85
N VAL A 54 0.58 -4.38 -6.28
CA VAL A 54 0.90 -3.11 -5.63
C VAL A 54 -0.36 -2.52 -5.05
N TYR A 55 -0.25 -2.03 -3.82
CA TYR A 55 -1.32 -1.38 -3.08
C TYR A 55 -0.94 0.06 -2.84
N TRP A 56 -1.86 0.99 -3.07
CA TRP A 56 -1.61 2.39 -2.80
C TRP A 56 -2.86 3.09 -2.30
N SER A 57 -2.66 4.13 -1.48
CA SER A 57 -3.75 5.02 -1.13
C SER A 57 -3.90 6.13 -2.16
N ASN A 58 -5.15 6.43 -2.50
CA ASN A 58 -5.55 7.53 -3.34
C ASN A 58 -6.63 8.31 -2.60
N THR A 59 -6.23 9.35 -1.88
CA THR A 59 -7.09 10.16 -0.99
C THR A 59 -7.81 9.30 0.06
N LYS A 60 -9.07 8.96 -0.18
CA LYS A 60 -9.94 8.19 0.71
C LYS A 60 -9.97 6.70 0.43
N LYS A 61 -9.33 6.27 -0.65
CA LYS A 61 -9.39 4.89 -1.13
C LYS A 61 -8.04 4.22 -0.97
N VAL A 62 -8.07 2.91 -0.76
CA VAL A 62 -6.93 2.04 -1.04
C VAL A 62 -7.27 1.24 -2.28
N ARG A 63 -6.34 1.24 -3.22
CA ARG A 63 -6.47 0.56 -4.50
C ARG A 63 -5.36 -0.47 -4.62
N ARG A 64 -5.60 -1.49 -5.44
CA ARG A 64 -4.59 -2.45 -5.85
C ARG A 64 -4.54 -2.57 -7.37
N ALA A 65 -3.42 -3.04 -7.88
CA ALA A 65 -3.20 -3.47 -9.27
C ALA A 65 -2.11 -4.52 -9.29
N THR A 66 -2.05 -5.31 -10.35
CA THR A 66 -0.85 -6.08 -10.66
C THR A 66 0.30 -5.16 -11.07
N LEU A 67 1.53 -5.67 -11.04
CA LEU A 67 2.74 -4.91 -11.41
C LEU A 67 2.74 -4.40 -12.86
N ASP A 68 2.00 -5.07 -13.76
CA ASP A 68 1.78 -4.64 -15.15
C ASP A 68 0.63 -3.64 -15.30
N SER A 69 0.10 -3.11 -14.20
CA SER A 69 -1.03 -2.15 -14.12
C SER A 69 -2.41 -2.71 -14.46
N SER A 70 -2.53 -4.01 -14.72
CA SER A 70 -3.82 -4.65 -14.93
C SER A 70 -4.55 -4.89 -13.59
N ASN A 71 -5.79 -5.40 -13.65
CA ASN A 71 -6.61 -5.77 -12.49
C ASN A 71 -6.73 -4.67 -11.41
N GLN A 72 -6.97 -3.43 -11.83
CA GLN A 72 -7.15 -2.31 -10.90
C GLN A 72 -8.47 -2.42 -10.13
N MET A 73 -8.40 -2.37 -8.80
CA MET A 73 -9.56 -2.49 -7.93
C MET A 73 -9.44 -1.63 -6.68
N ASP A 74 -10.56 -1.06 -6.22
CA ASP A 74 -10.64 -0.42 -4.91
C ASP A 74 -10.88 -1.52 -3.86
N ILE A 75 -10.01 -1.60 -2.84
CA ILE A 75 -10.08 -2.66 -1.81
C ILE A 75 -10.50 -2.13 -0.44
N TYR A 76 -10.44 -0.81 -0.25
CA TYR A 76 -10.94 -0.16 0.94
C TYR A 76 -11.34 1.28 0.61
N VAL A 77 -12.43 1.73 1.23
CA VAL A 77 -12.90 3.12 1.16
C VAL A 77 -13.06 3.61 2.59
N SER A 78 -12.32 4.65 2.93
CA SER A 78 -12.50 5.43 4.15
C SER A 78 -13.48 6.59 3.88
N ASP A 79 -14.12 7.07 4.93
CA ASP A 79 -14.86 8.33 4.89
C ASP A 79 -13.91 9.54 4.85
N GLU A 80 -12.63 9.34 5.17
CA GLU A 80 -11.58 10.35 5.29
C GLU A 80 -10.28 9.91 4.58
N TYR A 81 -9.09 10.31 5.06
CA TYR A 81 -7.82 10.05 4.38
C TYR A 81 -7.08 8.80 4.89
N VAL A 82 -6.44 8.07 3.97
CA VAL A 82 -5.59 6.91 4.27
C VAL A 82 -4.11 7.23 4.09
N TYR A 83 -3.32 7.13 5.17
CA TYR A 83 -1.93 7.62 5.20
C TYR A 83 -0.87 6.53 5.39
N GLY A 84 -1.26 5.29 5.67
CA GLY A 84 -0.32 4.18 5.90
C GLY A 84 -0.88 2.87 5.39
N LEU A 85 -0.01 2.05 4.82
CA LEU A 85 -0.31 0.70 4.34
C LEU A 85 0.84 -0.23 4.71
N ALA A 86 0.51 -1.43 5.18
CA ALA A 86 1.47 -2.51 5.34
C ALA A 86 0.80 -3.84 4.96
N VAL A 87 1.50 -4.67 4.18
CA VAL A 87 0.98 -5.93 3.67
C VAL A 87 1.66 -7.12 4.35
N ASN A 88 0.89 -8.14 4.70
CA ASN A 88 1.37 -9.46 5.11
C ASN A 88 0.88 -10.50 4.07
N PRO A 89 1.73 -10.87 3.10
CA PRO A 89 1.35 -11.85 2.09
C PRO A 89 1.13 -13.26 2.66
N GLU A 90 1.80 -13.65 3.74
CA GLU A 90 1.66 -15.01 4.30
C GLU A 90 0.28 -15.25 4.95
N GLU A 91 -0.35 -14.18 5.45
CA GLU A 91 -1.66 -14.26 6.10
C GLU A 91 -2.82 -13.72 5.23
N ASP A 92 -2.53 -13.33 3.99
CA ASP A 92 -3.45 -12.63 3.11
C ASP A 92 -4.08 -11.39 3.76
N LYS A 93 -3.27 -10.56 4.43
CA LYS A 93 -3.74 -9.35 5.12
C LYS A 93 -3.12 -8.05 4.63
N LEU A 94 -3.95 -7.04 4.54
CA LEU A 94 -3.54 -5.64 4.38
C LEU A 94 -3.97 -4.83 5.59
N TYR A 95 -3.03 -4.08 6.14
CA TYR A 95 -3.21 -3.18 7.28
C TYR A 95 -3.19 -1.74 6.79
N ILE A 96 -4.14 -0.95 7.27
CA ILE A 96 -4.45 0.37 6.76
C ILE A 96 -4.54 1.36 7.93
N SER A 97 -3.78 2.46 7.87
CA SER A 97 -3.96 3.61 8.76
C SER A 97 -5.03 4.52 8.17
N ASP A 98 -6.23 4.48 8.74
CA ASP A 98 -7.26 5.47 8.49
C ASP A 98 -7.01 6.69 9.40
N PHE A 99 -6.44 7.75 8.81
CA PHE A 99 -5.86 8.87 9.52
C PHE A 99 -6.92 9.63 10.34
N ARG A 100 -8.02 10.08 9.73
CA ARG A 100 -9.08 10.79 10.48
C ARG A 100 -10.19 9.89 10.97
N GLY A 101 -10.36 8.68 10.41
CA GLY A 101 -11.15 7.64 11.05
C GLY A 101 -10.56 7.15 12.37
N LYS A 102 -9.33 7.57 12.70
CA LYS A 102 -8.60 7.26 13.93
C LYS A 102 -8.60 5.77 14.22
N LYS A 103 -8.28 4.96 13.21
CA LYS A 103 -8.33 3.51 13.34
C LYS A 103 -7.29 2.84 12.47
N ILE A 104 -6.83 1.70 12.94
CA ILE A 104 -6.11 0.72 12.11
C ILE A 104 -7.14 -0.28 11.63
N VAL A 105 -7.25 -0.43 10.31
CA VAL A 105 -8.13 -1.38 9.66
C VAL A 105 -7.29 -2.54 9.15
N VAL A 106 -7.81 -3.75 9.28
CA VAL A 106 -7.28 -4.93 8.61
C VAL A 106 -8.31 -5.45 7.63
N THR A 107 -7.87 -5.80 6.43
CA THR A 107 -8.71 -6.41 5.40
C THR A 107 -7.94 -7.53 4.71
N SER A 108 -8.64 -8.39 3.97
CA SER A 108 -7.99 -9.35 3.08
C SER A 108 -7.37 -8.64 1.89
N LEU A 109 -6.40 -9.27 1.21
CA LEU A 109 -5.70 -8.65 0.06
C LEU A 109 -6.62 -8.25 -1.10
N ASP A 110 -7.78 -8.88 -1.21
CA ASP A 110 -8.84 -8.57 -2.17
C ASP A 110 -9.89 -7.56 -1.66
N GLY A 111 -9.71 -7.02 -0.46
CA GLY A 111 -10.62 -6.07 0.17
C GLY A 111 -11.77 -6.70 0.95
N ASN A 112 -11.87 -8.03 0.99
CA ASN A 112 -12.94 -8.71 1.70
C ASN A 112 -12.70 -8.78 3.22
N GLY A 113 -13.79 -8.70 3.99
CA GLY A 113 -13.76 -8.88 5.45
C GLY A 113 -13.04 -7.76 6.21
N GLY A 114 -13.00 -6.55 5.64
CA GLY A 114 -12.42 -5.38 6.29
C GLY A 114 -13.05 -5.10 7.66
N ARG A 115 -12.22 -4.95 8.69
CA ARG A 115 -12.66 -4.61 10.05
C ARG A 115 -11.68 -3.68 10.75
N THR A 116 -12.18 -2.91 11.71
CA THR A 116 -11.32 -2.17 12.63
C THR A 116 -10.55 -3.15 13.51
N LEU A 117 -9.23 -3.05 13.49
CA LEU A 117 -8.33 -3.80 14.37
C LEU A 117 -8.05 -3.01 15.65
N ILE A 118 -7.78 -1.71 15.52
CA ILE A 118 -7.44 -0.82 16.64
C ILE A 118 -8.18 0.50 16.45
N THR A 119 -8.79 1.02 17.51
CA THR A 119 -9.28 2.41 17.57
C THR A 119 -8.22 3.25 18.28
N CYS A 120 -7.81 4.34 17.65
CA CYS A 120 -6.77 5.26 18.12
C CYS A 120 -7.40 6.51 18.74
N THR A 121 -6.72 7.11 19.72
CA THR A 121 -7.09 8.42 20.27
C THR A 121 -6.61 9.57 19.37
N GLY A 122 -5.47 9.37 18.70
CA GLY A 122 -4.87 10.26 17.70
C GLY A 122 -5.02 9.77 16.26
N ASN A 123 -4.36 10.48 15.32
CA ASN A 123 -4.41 10.17 13.90
C ASN A 123 -3.25 9.24 13.48
N PRO A 124 -3.50 7.96 13.17
CA PRO A 124 -2.44 7.04 12.76
C PRO A 124 -1.91 7.38 11.37
N THR A 125 -0.58 7.35 11.19
CA THR A 125 0.09 7.68 9.92
C THR A 125 0.82 6.45 9.36
N GLY A 126 2.09 6.25 9.70
CA GLY A 126 2.91 5.14 9.22
C GLY A 126 2.61 3.83 9.95
N LEU A 127 2.67 2.71 9.21
CA LEU A 127 2.61 1.36 9.74
C LEU A 127 3.71 0.53 9.08
N VAL A 128 4.32 -0.36 9.85
CA VAL A 128 5.23 -1.40 9.35
C VAL A 128 4.93 -2.68 10.11
N LEU A 129 5.13 -3.82 9.45
CA LEU A 129 4.99 -5.14 10.05
C LEU A 129 6.38 -5.75 10.24
N ASP A 130 6.61 -6.38 11.39
CA ASP A 130 7.77 -7.23 11.61
C ASP A 130 7.41 -8.65 11.14
N LEU A 131 7.67 -8.92 9.85
CA LEU A 131 7.38 -10.22 9.23
C LEU A 131 8.50 -11.26 9.45
N CYS A 132 9.57 -10.89 10.15
CA CYS A 132 10.78 -11.71 10.27
C CYS A 132 10.75 -12.68 11.48
N LYS A 133 9.69 -12.67 12.29
CA LYS A 133 9.56 -13.55 13.46
C LYS A 133 8.57 -14.67 13.20
N ARG A 134 9.10 -15.90 13.10
CA ARG A 134 8.39 -17.13 13.47
C ARG A 134 8.94 -17.64 14.79
#